data_AF-A0A223MBC0-F1
#
_entry.id   AF-A0A223MBC0-F1
#
_cell.length_a   1.000
_cell.length_b   1.000
_cell.length_c   1.000
_cell.angle_alpha   90.00
_cell.angle_beta   90.00
_cell.angle_gamma   90.00
#
_symmetry.space_group_name_H-M   'P 1'
#
loop_
_entity.id
_entity.type
_entity.pdbx_description
1 polymer ?
#
loop_
_entity_poly.entity_id
_entity_poly.type
_entity_poly.pdbx_seq_one_letter_code
_entity_poly.pdbx_strand_id
1 'polypeptide(L)' 'MVKLRCSETNIYIDIHKQGNWIPAYKELRITLPDNETRQLVINGNVFTKGELFSLNNPKES' A
#
# COMPACT_ATOMS: atom_id res chain seq x y z
N MET A 1 -0.74 -11.33 -1.34
CA MET A 1 -1.84 -11.01 -0.39
C MET A 1 -1.87 -9.52 -0.13
N VAL A 2 -3.06 -8.93 -0.02
CA VAL A 2 -3.24 -7.53 0.40
C VAL A 2 -4.03 -7.54 1.71
N LYS A 3 -3.54 -6.84 2.74
CA LYS A 3 -4.23 -6.65 4.02
C LYS A 3 -4.45 -5.16 4.26
N LEU A 4 -5.69 -4.80 4.60
CA LEU A 4 -6.08 -3.45 4.98
C LEU A 4 -6.44 -3.44 6.45
N ARG A 5 -5.84 -2.52 7.22
CA ARG A 5 -6.14 -2.30 8.63
C ARG A 5 -6.27 -0.80 8.87
N CYS A 6 -7.27 -0.39 9.63
CA CYS A 6 -7.49 1.02 9.93
C CYS A 6 -7.46 1.25 11.44
N SER A 7 -7.01 2.43 11.82
CA SER A 7 -7.11 2.99 13.16
C SER A 7 -7.77 4.36 13.06
N GLU A 8 -7.88 5.05 14.20
CA GLU A 8 -8.40 6.41 14.27
C GLU A 8 -7.53 7.41 13.49
N THR A 9 -6.21 7.17 13.41
CA THR A 9 -5.24 8.12 12.84
C THR A 9 -4.52 7.62 11.60
N ASN A 10 -4.55 6.31 11.32
CA ASN A 10 -3.77 5.68 10.25
C ASN A 10 -4.58 4.65 9.46
N ILE A 11 -4.29 4.56 8.17
CA ILE A 11 -4.72 3.52 7.24
C ILE A 11 -3.47 2.72 6.84
N TYR A 12 -3.45 1.43 7.16
CA TYR A 12 -2.35 0.53 6.88
C TYR A 12 -2.71 -0.41 5.73
N ILE A 13 -1.87 -0.46 4.71
CA ILE A 13 -1.94 -1.43 3.62
C ILE A 13 -0.66 -2.26 3.62
N ASP A 14 -0.79 -3.56 3.81
CA ASP A 14 0.32 -4.50 3.62
C ASP A 14 0.12 -5.27 2.32
N ILE A 15 1.07 -5.11 1.40
CA ILE A 15 1.11 -5.77 0.10
C ILE A 15 2.28 -6.73 0.12
N HIS A 16 1.95 -8.02 0.10
CA HIS A 16 2.93 -9.09 0.06
C HIS A 16 2.85 -9.90 -1.23
N LYS A 17 4.01 -10.27 -1.76
CA LYS A 17 4.11 -11.30 -2.80
C LYS A 17 4.10 -12.69 -2.16
N GLN A 18 3.66 -13.68 -2.94
CA GLN A 18 3.70 -15.09 -2.53
C GLN A 18 4.18 -15.93 -3.71
N GLY A 19 5.19 -16.78 -3.47
CA GLY A 19 5.79 -17.62 -4.49
C GLY A 19 6.42 -16.83 -5.66
N ASN A 20 6.41 -17.43 -6.85
CA ASN A 20 7.00 -16.86 -8.07
C ASN A 20 6.11 -15.81 -8.74
N TRP A 21 5.41 -15.00 -7.95
CA TRP A 21 4.52 -13.98 -8.48
C TRP A 21 5.30 -12.91 -9.26
N ILE A 22 4.90 -12.71 -10.52
CA ILE A 22 5.41 -11.66 -11.41
C ILE A 22 4.30 -10.63 -11.57
N PRO A 23 4.47 -9.39 -11.09
CA PRO A 23 3.43 -8.38 -11.19
C PRO A 23 3.23 -7.94 -12.65
N ALA A 24 1.97 -7.81 -13.08
CA ALA A 24 1.60 -7.27 -14.39
C ALA A 24 1.87 -5.76 -14.51
N TYR A 25 2.04 -5.07 -13.37
CA TYR A 25 2.25 -3.62 -13.28
C TYR A 25 3.46 -3.33 -12.40
N LYS A 26 4.21 -2.29 -12.71
CA LYS A 26 5.41 -1.92 -11.93
C LYS A 26 5.08 -1.14 -10.67
N GLU A 27 3.96 -0.44 -10.67
CA GLU A 27 3.58 0.52 -9.63
C GLU A 27 2.07 0.52 -9.43
N LEU A 28 1.65 0.91 -8.22
CA LEU A 28 0.26 1.14 -7.85
C LEU A 28 0.09 2.58 -7.41
N ARG A 29 -0.97 3.24 -7.89
CA ARG A 29 -1.41 4.52 -7.34
C ARG A 29 -2.54 4.25 -6.34
N ILE A 30 -2.35 4.62 -5.09
CA ILE A 30 -3.39 4.49 -4.06
C ILE A 30 -3.97 5.87 -3.77
N THR A 31 -5.28 6.00 -3.98
CA THR A 31 -6.03 7.22 -3.69
C THR A 31 -6.88 7.03 -2.44
N LEU A 32 -7.09 8.11 -1.71
CA LEU A 32 -8.01 8.20 -0.59
C LEU A 32 -9.10 9.22 -0.92
N PRO A 33 -10.31 9.09 -0.34
CA PRO A 33 -11.33 10.13 -0.43
C PRO A 33 -10.80 11.50 0.00
N ASP A 34 -11.33 12.57 -0.57
CA ASP A 34 -10.77 13.91 -0.30
C ASP A 34 -10.93 14.38 1.14
N ASN A 35 -11.93 13.87 1.85
CA ASN A 35 -12.16 14.13 3.27
C ASN A 35 -11.39 13.19 4.21
N GLU A 36 -10.59 12.26 3.67
CA GLU A 36 -9.77 11.38 4.47
C GLU A 36 -8.53 12.13 4.98
N THR A 37 -8.39 12.21 6.30
CA THR A 37 -7.29 12.92 6.97
C THR A 37 -6.29 11.97 7.62
N ARG A 38 -6.61 10.68 7.72
CA ARG A 38 -5.71 9.68 8.31
C ARG A 38 -4.47 9.48 7.44
N GLN A 39 -3.35 9.19 8.09
CA GLN A 39 -2.09 8.93 7.41
C GLN A 39 -2.15 7.59 6.68
N LEU A 40 -1.74 7.57 5.40
CA LEU A 40 -1.59 6.34 4.64
C LEU A 40 -0.22 5.72 4.92
N VAL A 41 -0.20 4.45 5.29
CA VAL A 41 1.02 3.68 5.54
C VAL A 41 0.98 2.42 4.69
N ILE A 42 1.92 2.27 3.76
CA ILE A 42 2.02 1.09 2.89
C ILE A 42 3.31 0.34 3.21
N ASN A 43 3.19 -0.95 3.57
CA ASN A 43 4.31 -1.81 3.99
C ASN A 43 5.18 -1.19 5.10
N GLY A 44 4.61 -0.34 5.94
CA GLY A 44 5.31 0.35 7.04
C GLY A 44 5.93 1.70 6.69
N ASN A 45 5.85 2.15 5.44
CA ASN A 45 6.30 3.48 5.02
C ASN A 45 5.11 4.43 4.91
N VAL A 46 5.28 5.69 5.30
CA VAL A 46 4.26 6.74 5.14
C VAL A 46 4.20 7.16 3.67
N PHE A 47 2.98 7.26 3.13
CA PHE A 47 2.71 7.67 1.76
C PHE A 47 1.79 8.88 1.71
N THR A 48 2.00 9.71 0.69
CA THR A 48 1.05 10.76 0.35
C THR A 48 -0.08 10.19 -0.52
N LYS A 49 -1.33 10.66 -0.35
CA LYS A 49 -2.43 10.21 -1.21
C LYS A 49 -2.09 10.47 -2.69
N GLY A 50 -2.26 9.45 -3.54
CA GLY A 50 -1.97 9.53 -4.97
C GLY A 50 -0.50 9.30 -5.37
N GLU A 51 0.39 9.09 -4.41
CA GLU A 51 1.77 8.68 -4.66
C GLU A 51 1.86 7.26 -5.25
N LEU A 52 2.93 6.98 -5.99
CA LEU A 52 3.17 5.70 -6.65
C LEU A 52 3.93 4.76 -5.72
N PHE A 53 3.34 3.59 -5.45
CA PHE A 53 3.97 2.50 -4.72
C PHE A 53 4.59 1.49 -5.69
N SER A 54 5.91 1.28 -5.63
CA SER A 54 6.61 0.33 -6.50
C SER A 54 6.40 -1.13 -6.07
N LEU A 55 6.05 -1.98 -7.03
CA LEU A 55 5.92 -3.43 -6.88
C LEU A 55 7.21 -4.20 -7.17
N ASN A 56 8.33 -3.50 -7.41
CA ASN A 56 9.62 -4.15 -7.71
C ASN A 56 10.28 -4.77 -6.47
N ASN A 57 9.83 -4.43 -5.25
CA ASN A 57 10.32 -5.07 -4.02
C ASN A 57 9.22 -5.19 -2.94
N PRO A 58 8.13 -5.94 -3.18
CA PRO A 58 7.11 -6.16 -2.18
C PRO A 58 7.67 -7.08 -1.07
N LYS A 59 7.27 -6.85 0.18
CA LYS A 59 7.61 -7.74 1.29
C LYS A 59 7.14 -9.17 0.98
N GLU A 60 7.93 -10.17 1.31
CA GLU A 60 7.51 -11.57 1.21
C GLU A 60 6.52 -11.88 2.34
N SER A 61 5.51 -12.72 2.08
CA SER A 61 4.51 -13.13 3.08
C SER A 61 4.90 -14.41 3.79
#